data_AF-A0A2G3ADB2-F1
#
_entry.id   AF-A0A2G3ADB2-F1
#
_cell.length_a   1.000
_cell.length_b   1.000
_cell.length_c   1.000
_cell.angle_alpha   90.00
_cell.angle_beta   90.00
_cell.angle_gamma   90.00
#
_symmetry.space_group_name_H-M   'P 1'
#
loop_
_entity.id
_entity.type
_entity.pdbx_description
1 polymer ?
#
loop_
_entity_poly.entity_id
_entity_poly.type
_entity_poly.pdbx_seq_one_letter_code
_entity_poly.pdbx_strand_id
1 'polypeptide(L)'
;MDPETSIKIEETVLEILKSSNLDEVSELIVRKMASEKLGLDLSDPTRKKLVRQVVEKFLAEEQAKCEANEAREEEEEEEDDDGVVVEYDDDGEGKNGGVVVKEYDDDIDGIVVE
;
A
#
# COMPACT_ATOMS: atom_id res chain seq x y z
N MET A 1 -3.91 23.70 6.48
CA MET A 1 -3.92 22.85 7.69
C MET A 1 -2.50 22.42 7.93
N ASP A 2 -2.06 22.44 9.18
CA ASP A 2 -0.69 22.10 9.56
C ASP A 2 -0.41 20.60 9.44
N PRO A 3 0.78 20.19 8.96
CA PRO A 3 1.12 18.79 8.71
C PRO A 3 1.05 17.93 9.98
N GLU A 4 1.50 18.48 11.12
CA GLU A 4 1.43 17.80 12.41
C GLU A 4 -0.02 17.53 12.84
N THR A 5 -0.94 18.44 12.51
CA THR A 5 -2.36 18.26 12.85
C THR A 5 -2.99 17.23 11.91
N SER A 6 -2.60 17.16 10.64
CA SER A 6 -3.11 16.15 9.71
C SER A 6 -2.69 14.74 10.10
N ILE A 7 -1.42 14.58 10.50
CA ILE A 7 -0.90 13.29 10.97
C ILE A 7 -1.68 12.83 12.21
N LYS A 8 -1.86 13.70 13.21
CA LYS A 8 -2.65 13.37 14.41
C LYS A 8 -4.09 12.96 14.11
N ILE A 9 -4.73 13.63 13.15
CA ILE A 9 -6.09 13.25 12.71
C ILE A 9 -6.07 11.87 12.05
N GLU A 10 -5.13 11.64 11.13
CA GLU A 10 -5.00 10.37 10.43
C GLU A 10 -4.75 9.20 11.39
N GLU A 11 -3.78 9.32 12.30
CA GLU A 11 -3.48 8.31 13.32
C GLU A 11 -4.69 8.00 14.19
N THR A 12 -5.39 9.04 14.67
CA THR A 12 -6.58 8.86 15.52
C THR A 12 -7.72 8.20 14.75
N VAL A 13 -7.93 8.59 13.48
CA VAL A 13 -8.96 8.00 12.61
C VAL A 13 -8.65 6.53 12.34
N LEU A 14 -7.40 6.19 12.04
CA LEU A 14 -6.95 4.81 11.83
C LEU A 14 -7.10 3.97 13.11
N GLU A 15 -6.73 4.50 14.27
CA GLU A 15 -6.91 3.81 15.56
C GLU A 15 -8.38 3.50 15.84
N ILE A 16 -9.28 4.46 15.54
CA ILE A 16 -10.73 4.28 15.68
C ILE A 16 -11.23 3.22 14.71
N LEU A 17 -10.82 3.27 13.45
CA LEU A 17 -11.22 2.29 12.43
C LEU A 17 -10.76 0.88 12.80
N LYS A 18 -9.52 0.71 13.27
CA LYS A 18 -8.96 -0.59 13.70
C LYS A 18 -9.63 -1.15 14.96
N SER A 19 -10.07 -0.28 15.87
CA SER A 19 -10.74 -0.68 17.11
C SER A 19 -12.25 -0.86 16.95
N SER A 20 -12.81 -0.41 15.84
CA SER A 20 -14.24 -0.49 15.55
C SER A 20 -14.53 -1.49 14.45
N ASN A 21 -15.78 -1.95 14.37
CA ASN A 21 -16.18 -2.86 13.31
C ASN A 21 -16.50 -2.08 12.02
N LEU A 22 -15.82 -2.40 10.91
CA LEU A 22 -15.92 -1.69 9.63
C LEU A 22 -17.32 -1.71 9.03
N ASP A 23 -18.12 -2.73 9.33
CA ASP A 23 -19.51 -2.82 8.88
C ASP A 23 -20.45 -1.85 9.62
N GLU A 24 -20.10 -1.45 10.84
CA GLU A 24 -20.96 -0.61 11.69
C GLU A 24 -20.51 0.86 11.73
N VAL A 25 -19.24 1.13 11.43
CA VAL A 25 -18.71 2.50 11.45
C VAL A 25 -18.81 3.19 10.10
N SER A 26 -19.41 4.39 10.12
CA SER A 26 -19.43 5.30 8.97
C SER A 26 -18.49 6.48 9.20
N GLU A 27 -18.07 7.15 8.12
CA GLU A 27 -17.29 8.40 8.16
C GLU A 27 -17.83 9.40 9.17
N LEU A 28 -19.17 9.50 9.30
CA LEU A 28 -19.81 10.39 10.26
C LEU A 28 -19.51 10.03 11.72
N ILE A 29 -19.53 8.73 12.06
CA ILE A 29 -19.27 8.25 13.42
C ILE A 29 -17.78 8.41 13.73
N VAL A 30 -16.91 8.00 12.80
CA VAL A 30 -15.46 8.12 12.92
C VAL A 30 -15.05 9.59 13.10
N ARG A 31 -15.66 10.51 12.34
CA ARG A 31 -15.43 11.96 12.47
C ARG A 31 -15.83 12.49 13.85
N LYS A 32 -16.95 12.02 14.42
CA LYS A 32 -17.37 12.42 15.77
C LYS A 32 -16.40 11.90 16.82
N MET A 33 -16.08 10.61 16.78
CA MET A 33 -15.17 9.98 17.74
C MET A 33 -13.76 10.59 17.69
N ALA A 34 -13.24 10.84 16.49
CA ALA A 34 -11.94 11.49 16.31
C ALA A 34 -11.96 12.94 16.82
N SER A 35 -13.07 13.65 16.62
CA SER A 35 -13.25 15.01 17.13
C SER A 35 -13.28 15.05 18.67
N GLU A 36 -13.96 14.09 19.29
CA GLU A 36 -14.02 13.94 20.75
C GLU A 36 -12.64 13.55 21.33
N LYS A 37 -11.94 12.60 20.71
CA LYS A 37 -10.59 12.16 21.14
C LYS A 37 -9.55 13.27 21.02
N LEU A 38 -9.55 14.02 19.91
CA LEU A 38 -8.59 15.09 19.66
C LEU A 38 -8.98 16.42 20.31
N GLY A 39 -10.21 16.54 20.81
CA GLY A 39 -10.77 17.81 21.29
C GLY A 39 -10.83 18.89 20.21
N LEU A 40 -10.95 18.49 18.95
CA LEU A 40 -10.80 19.37 17.79
C LEU A 40 -11.96 19.13 16.81
N ASP A 41 -12.57 20.22 16.32
CA ASP A 41 -13.70 20.10 15.40
C ASP A 41 -13.24 19.64 14.01
N LEU A 42 -13.74 18.50 13.57
CA LEU A 42 -13.46 17.91 12.26
C LEU A 42 -14.52 18.27 11.20
N SER A 43 -15.45 19.17 11.53
CA SER A 43 -16.52 19.62 10.63
C SER A 43 -16.03 20.54 9.50
N ASP A 44 -14.85 21.12 9.63
CA ASP A 44 -14.20 21.91 8.58
C ASP A 44 -14.08 21.12 7.27
N PRO A 45 -14.35 21.73 6.10
CA PRO A 45 -14.33 21.02 4.82
C PRO A 45 -12.98 20.38 4.51
N THR A 46 -11.87 21.02 4.91
CA THR A 46 -10.51 20.48 4.73
C THR A 46 -10.28 19.24 5.58
N ARG A 47 -10.71 19.27 6.85
CA ARG A 47 -10.55 18.15 7.81
C ARG A 47 -11.50 17.01 7.45
N LYS A 48 -12.72 17.32 7.07
CA LYS A 48 -13.71 16.36 6.58
C LYS A 48 -13.20 15.62 5.35
N LYS A 49 -12.56 16.32 4.41
CA LYS A 49 -11.95 15.68 3.24
C LYS A 49 -10.84 14.73 3.64
N LEU A 50 -9.98 15.12 4.58
CA LEU A 50 -8.91 14.27 5.10
C LEU A 50 -9.48 12.99 5.74
N VAL A 51 -10.41 13.11 6.68
CA VAL A 51 -11.05 11.95 7.34
C VAL A 51 -11.67 11.02 6.31
N ARG A 52 -12.39 11.56 5.33
CA ARG A 52 -12.97 10.77 4.24
C ARG A 52 -11.91 10.01 3.44
N GLN A 53 -10.81 10.66 3.05
CA GLN A 53 -9.74 10.01 2.30
C GLN A 53 -9.08 8.89 3.09
N VAL A 54 -8.86 9.08 4.40
CA VAL A 54 -8.27 8.06 5.27
C VAL A 54 -9.21 6.86 5.41
N VAL A 55 -10.51 7.10 5.65
CA VAL A 55 -11.52 6.04 5.73
C VAL A 55 -11.64 5.27 4.41
N GLU A 56 -11.72 5.98 3.28
CA GLU A 56 -11.81 5.34 1.95
C GLU A 56 -10.58 4.49 1.64
N LYS A 57 -9.38 4.99 1.95
CA LYS A 57 -8.14 4.22 1.78
C LYS A 57 -8.13 2.97 2.66
N PHE A 58 -8.45 3.13 3.95
CA PHE A 58 -8.45 2.02 4.90
C PHE A 58 -9.43 0.91 4.47
N LEU A 59 -10.64 1.27 4.04
CA LEU A 59 -11.64 0.31 3.56
C LEU A 59 -11.18 -0.36 2.26
N ALA A 60 -10.55 0.38 1.34
CA ALA A 60 -10.00 -0.18 0.11
C ALA A 60 -8.83 -1.15 0.38
N GLU A 61 -7.95 -0.81 1.32
CA GLU A 61 -6.86 -1.69 1.76
C GLU A 61 -7.39 -2.94 2.45
N GLU A 62 -8.39 -2.81 3.33
CA GLU A 62 -8.99 -3.97 4.00
C GLU A 62 -9.74 -4.87 3.01
N GLN A 63 -10.44 -4.29 2.04
CA GLN A 63 -11.09 -5.05 0.98
C GLN A 63 -10.07 -5.79 0.10
N ALA A 64 -8.96 -5.12 -0.26
CA ALA A 64 -7.86 -5.75 -0.97
C ALA A 64 -7.19 -6.86 -0.12
N LYS A 65 -7.06 -6.68 1.20
CA LYS A 65 -6.57 -7.72 2.11
C LYS A 65 -7.53 -8.90 2.20
N CYS A 66 -8.84 -8.68 2.27
CA CYS A 66 -9.83 -9.77 2.25
C CYS A 66 -9.78 -10.56 0.93
N GLU A 67 -9.61 -9.89 -0.21
CA GLU A 67 -9.45 -10.55 -1.52
C GLU A 67 -8.07 -11.26 -1.65
N ALA A 68 -7.03 -10.75 -0.97
CA ALA A 68 -5.70 -11.36 -0.96
C ALA A 68 -5.54 -12.49 0.08
N ASN A 69 -6.35 -12.53 1.13
CA ASN A 69 -6.28 -13.55 2.19
C ASN A 69 -6.91 -14.90 1.78
N GLU A 70 -7.52 -15.00 0.59
CA GLU A 70 -7.75 -16.29 -0.06
C GLU A 70 -6.49 -16.81 -0.80
N ALA A 71 -5.40 -16.04 -0.85
CA ALA A 71 -4.20 -16.38 -1.62
C ALA A 71 -2.83 -16.15 -0.95
N ARG A 72 -2.70 -15.53 0.23
CA ARG A 72 -1.37 -15.17 0.75
C ARG A 72 -1.27 -15.13 2.28
N GLU A 73 -0.92 -16.27 2.86
CA GLU A 73 -0.47 -16.44 4.26
C GLU A 73 1.00 -16.00 4.47
N GLU A 74 1.64 -15.34 3.51
CA GLU A 74 3.08 -15.04 3.58
C GLU A 74 3.36 -13.58 3.21
N GLU A 75 4.25 -12.96 3.99
CA GLU A 75 4.82 -11.61 3.85
C GLU A 75 4.09 -10.50 4.60
N GLU A 76 4.42 -10.34 5.88
CA GLU A 76 4.86 -9.06 6.47
C GLU A 76 5.36 -9.30 7.92
N GLU A 77 6.49 -10.00 8.04
CA GLU A 77 7.46 -9.81 9.13
C GLU A 77 8.84 -9.53 8.48
N GLU A 78 9.78 -8.95 9.24
CA GLU A 78 11.08 -8.35 8.85
C GLU A 78 10.91 -6.87 8.43
N GLU A 79 10.66 -5.91 9.34
CA GLU A 79 11.54 -5.41 10.41
C GLU A 79 13.02 -5.29 10.04
N ASP A 80 13.54 -4.07 10.22
CA ASP A 80 14.93 -3.64 10.22
C ASP A 80 15.97 -4.69 10.68
N ASP A 81 17.04 -4.91 9.91
CA ASP A 81 18.38 -5.05 10.51
C ASP A 81 19.52 -4.67 9.55
N ASP A 82 20.52 -4.10 10.20
CA ASP A 82 21.69 -3.40 9.74
C ASP A 82 22.79 -4.36 9.24
N GLY A 83 23.43 -4.02 8.12
CA GLY A 83 24.85 -4.28 7.87
C GLY A 83 25.35 -5.73 7.72
N VAL A 84 25.79 -6.10 6.51
CA VAL A 84 27.13 -6.70 6.36
C VAL A 84 27.69 -6.43 4.95
N VAL A 85 28.86 -5.81 4.98
CA VAL A 85 29.80 -5.59 3.88
C VAL A 85 30.35 -6.94 3.41
N VAL A 86 30.43 -7.17 2.09
CA VAL A 86 31.54 -7.96 1.54
C VAL A 86 31.83 -7.55 0.10
N GLU A 87 33.02 -6.97 -0.04
CA GLU A 87 33.68 -6.64 -1.29
C GLU A 87 34.02 -7.93 -2.05
N TYR A 88 33.75 -7.95 -3.35
CA TYR A 88 34.37 -8.91 -4.26
C TYR A 88 35.40 -8.17 -5.11
N ASP A 89 36.65 -8.34 -4.71
CA ASP A 89 37.82 -8.27 -5.56
C ASP A 89 37.75 -9.49 -6.50
N ASP A 90 37.52 -9.30 -7.81
CA ASP A 90 37.91 -10.30 -8.81
C ASP A 90 38.23 -9.63 -10.16
N ASP A 91 39.49 -9.80 -10.52
CA ASP A 91 40.23 -9.32 -11.68
C ASP A 91 39.79 -10.06 -12.96
N GLY A 92 39.58 -9.34 -14.07
CA GLY A 92 39.24 -9.99 -15.33
C GLY A 92 39.04 -9.05 -16.52
N GLU A 93 40.13 -8.58 -17.12
CA GLU A 93 40.14 -7.95 -18.44
C GLU A 93 39.64 -8.91 -19.54
N GLY A 94 38.75 -8.45 -20.45
CA GLY A 94 38.32 -9.25 -21.60
C GLY A 94 37.48 -8.50 -22.63
N LYS A 95 38.05 -8.27 -23.82
CA LYS A 95 37.56 -7.38 -24.89
C LYS A 95 36.53 -8.03 -25.83
N ASN A 96 35.66 -7.19 -26.41
CA ASN A 96 35.03 -7.25 -27.75
C ASN A 96 34.11 -8.43 -28.14
N GLY A 97 32.94 -8.10 -28.70
CA GLY A 97 32.41 -8.81 -29.87
C GLY A 97 30.92 -9.19 -29.87
N GLY A 98 30.11 -8.40 -30.59
CA GLY A 98 28.95 -8.84 -31.38
C GLY A 98 27.84 -9.63 -30.70
N VAL A 99 26.76 -8.96 -30.27
CA VAL A 99 25.47 -9.63 -30.04
C VAL A 99 24.63 -9.53 -31.31
N VAL A 100 24.42 -10.72 -31.87
CA VAL A 100 23.65 -11.08 -33.06
C VAL A 100 22.17 -10.69 -32.87
N VAL A 101 21.60 -10.06 -33.88
CA VAL A 101 20.16 -9.78 -34.02
C VAL A 101 19.44 -11.12 -34.16
N LYS A 102 18.58 -11.49 -33.20
CA LYS A 102 17.69 -12.65 -33.33
C LYS A 102 16.39 -12.18 -33.99
N GLU A 103 16.18 -12.64 -35.22
CA GLU A 103 14.90 -12.58 -35.91
C GLU A 103 13.95 -13.57 -35.24
N TYR A 104 12.74 -13.13 -34.91
CA TYR A 104 11.67 -13.99 -34.40
C TYR A 104 10.98 -14.61 -35.62
N ASP A 105 11.08 -15.94 -35.78
CA ASP A 105 10.26 -16.68 -36.74
C ASP A 105 8.82 -16.78 -36.21
N ASP A 106 7.88 -16.32 -37.06
CA ASP A 106 6.43 -16.41 -36.92
C ASP A 106 5.99 -17.88 -37.04
N ASP A 107 5.80 -18.57 -35.92
CA ASP A 107 4.99 -19.79 -35.86
C ASP A 107 3.68 -19.48 -35.12
N ILE A 108 2.73 -18.89 -35.86
CA ILE A 108 1.30 -18.88 -35.51
C ILE A 108 0.80 -20.31 -35.66
N ASP A 109 0.67 -21.01 -34.53
CA ASP A 109 0.10 -22.35 -34.50
C ASP A 109 -1.42 -22.26 -34.77
N GLY A 110 -1.83 -22.86 -35.88
CA GLY A 110 -3.17 -22.75 -36.45
C GLY A 110 -4.21 -23.59 -35.71
N ILE A 111 -5.21 -22.91 -35.14
CA ILE A 111 -6.46 -23.55 -34.68
C ILE A 111 -7.28 -23.94 -35.91
N VAL A 112 -7.41 -25.24 -36.18
CA VAL A 112 -8.43 -25.77 -37.10
C VAL A 112 -9.59 -26.29 -36.27
N VAL A 113 -10.75 -25.64 -36.41
CA VAL A 113 -12.04 -26.16 -35.96
C VAL A 113 -12.79 -26.64 -37.20
N GLU A 114 -13.00 -27.95 -37.31
CA GLU A 114 -14.09 -28.53 -38.08
C GLU A 114 -14.57 -29.84 -37.43
#